data_AF-A0AA89BWM8-F1
#
_entry.id   AF-A0AA89BWM8-F1
#
_cell.length_a   1.000
_cell.length_b   1.000
_cell.length_c   1.000
_cell.angle_alpha   90.00
_cell.angle_beta   90.00
_cell.angle_gamma   90.00
#
_symmetry.space_group_name_H-M   'P 1'
#
loop_
_entity.id
_entity.type
_entity.pdbx_description
1 polymer ?
#
loop_
_entity_poly.entity_id
_entity_poly.type
_entity_poly.pdbx_seq_one_letter_code
_entity_poly.pdbx_strand_id
1 'polypeptide(L)'
;MLRILRKKKPQRYFLLAISLSFLAGIVLIFYVDDKPGTSFFNNESLNYKKFRKSIQSNLQVFNNISWGDFLAKDNDGTKRNSSFVMKYRDDDRKAVNKSSLIVNYNVHIFYYPWYGTPKIDGKYYHWNHPYLPHWDKKENKKWPNGSHVPPHDIGANFYPKLGPYSSKDPMVLDQHMKWIQMSGAGVVSVSWYPPDDADNEGKEPDQLVPAIMDAANKYKLKVNFHIEPYKNRNPATLRTNVQYILKKYGKHPAFYRHYIKSKKKHLPLFYIYDSYQTAASEWAKLFKPGKSGSIRNTDLDGIFIALLVERQHKEDIFKSGFDGFYTYFASDTFTYGSSWRNWREIQKFARTRNMVFIPSVGPGYIDTRVRAWNGRNIHDRQDGNYYISYLRAALDVGCSFLSVTSFNEWHEGTQVEPAIPKSDSANKYSYLNYGKESPEFYLHLTKKYVMKIGTAEK
;
A
#
# COMPACT_ATOMS: atom_id res chain seq x y z
N MET A 1 19.56 41.32 54.99
CA MET A 1 18.82 40.75 56.14
C MET A 1 17.78 39.77 55.60
N LEU A 2 18.10 38.47 55.57
CA LEU A 2 17.62 37.42 56.51
C LEU A 2 16.16 37.00 56.23
N ARG A 3 15.95 35.88 55.51
CA ARG A 3 15.53 34.52 55.99
C ARG A 3 14.15 34.53 56.69
N ILE A 4 13.13 33.79 56.23
CA ILE A 4 12.85 32.33 56.35
C ILE A 4 11.70 32.01 55.35
N LEU A 5 11.72 31.08 54.36
CA LEU A 5 11.81 29.60 54.24
C LEU A 5 10.67 28.73 54.83
N ARG A 6 9.86 28.10 53.94
CA ARG A 6 9.22 26.74 53.96
C ARG A 6 7.90 26.80 53.16
N LYS A 7 7.45 25.89 52.27
CA LYS A 7 7.84 24.59 51.68
C LYS A 7 7.10 24.47 50.33
N LYS A 8 7.76 24.17 49.20
CA LYS A 8 7.12 23.58 47.99
C LYS A 8 8.01 22.48 47.39
N LYS A 9 7.37 21.41 46.90
CA LYS A 9 7.83 20.02 46.78
C LYS A 9 8.96 19.75 45.74
N PRO A 10 9.89 18.79 45.99
CA PRO A 10 11.05 18.48 45.16
C PRO A 10 10.85 17.24 44.24
N GLN A 11 9.87 17.26 43.33
CA GLN A 11 9.64 16.12 42.40
C GLN A 11 9.86 16.43 40.92
N ARG A 12 9.94 17.70 40.51
CA ARG A 12 10.16 18.06 39.09
C ARG A 12 11.62 18.13 38.65
N TYR A 13 12.56 18.27 39.59
CA TYR A 13 13.99 18.34 39.27
C TYR A 13 14.68 16.97 39.17
N PHE A 14 14.10 15.93 39.79
CA PHE A 14 14.68 14.59 39.76
C PHE A 14 14.46 13.86 38.42
N LEU A 15 13.29 14.05 37.80
CA LEU A 15 13.00 13.52 36.47
C LEU A 15 13.80 14.23 35.36
N LEU A 16 14.09 15.53 35.51
CA LEU A 16 14.87 16.28 34.53
C LEU A 16 16.36 15.87 34.51
N ALA A 17 16.92 15.54 35.68
CA ALA A 17 18.30 15.08 35.81
C ALA A 17 18.52 13.68 35.18
N ILE A 18 17.54 12.78 35.31
CA ILE A 18 17.60 11.43 34.72
C ILE A 18 17.57 11.48 33.19
N SER A 19 16.80 12.39 32.60
CA SER A 19 16.77 12.58 31.13
C SER A 19 18.06 13.17 30.56
N LEU A 20 18.77 14.03 31.30
CA LEU A 20 20.01 14.67 30.83
C LEU A 20 21.22 13.71 30.89
N SER A 21 21.29 12.83 31.88
CA SER A 21 22.36 11.81 31.96
C SER A 21 22.21 10.71 30.89
N PHE A 22 20.98 10.41 30.45
CA PHE A 22 20.74 9.44 29.38
C PHE A 22 21.13 9.99 27.99
N LEU A 23 20.93 11.30 27.76
CA LEU A 23 21.35 11.97 26.52
C LEU A 23 22.87 12.15 26.43
N ALA A 24 23.56 12.44 27.54
CA ALA A 24 25.02 12.55 27.56
C ALA A 24 25.73 11.22 27.26
N GLY A 25 25.14 10.08 27.63
CA GLY A 25 25.68 8.75 27.33
C GLY A 25 25.50 8.30 25.88
N ILE A 26 24.49 8.81 25.16
CA ILE A 26 24.24 8.48 23.75
C ILE A 26 25.11 9.33 22.82
N VAL A 27 25.45 10.57 23.22
CA VAL A 27 26.27 11.48 22.41
C VAL A 27 27.76 11.05 22.39
N LEU A 28 28.24 10.30 23.39
CA LEU A 28 29.63 9.81 23.42
C LEU A 28 29.91 8.58 22.52
N ILE A 29 28.89 8.03 21.84
CA ILE A 29 29.05 6.86 20.95
C ILE A 29 29.24 7.25 19.48
N PHE A 30 29.05 8.53 19.11
CA PHE A 30 29.09 8.98 17.71
C PHE A 30 30.25 9.94 17.37
N TYR A 31 31.35 9.93 18.12
CA TYR A 31 32.50 10.79 17.79
C TYR A 31 33.85 10.09 18.02
N VAL A 32 34.29 9.27 17.05
CA VAL A 32 35.72 8.99 16.79
C VAL A 32 35.94 8.78 15.28
N ASP A 33 36.54 9.82 14.69
CA ASP A 33 37.29 10.02 13.44
C ASP A 33 37.23 9.09 12.21
N ASP A 34 37.01 9.77 11.07
CA ASP A 34 37.36 9.44 9.69
C ASP A 34 38.88 9.36 9.47
N LYS A 35 39.41 8.22 9.01
CA LYS A 35 40.51 8.13 7.99
C LYS A 35 40.44 6.81 7.21
N PRO A 36 40.77 6.80 5.90
CA PRO A 36 40.62 5.62 5.05
C PRO A 36 41.83 4.69 5.11
N GLY A 37 41.56 3.38 5.23
CA GLY A 37 42.51 2.31 4.95
C GLY A 37 43.16 1.67 6.18
N THR A 38 42.57 0.56 6.67
CA THR A 38 43.23 -0.70 7.08
C THR A 38 42.21 -1.60 7.80
N SER A 39 42.26 -2.90 7.49
CA SER A 39 41.39 -3.95 8.05
C SER A 39 41.79 -4.32 9.48
N PHE A 40 40.83 -4.52 10.39
CA PHE A 40 41.01 -5.47 11.52
C PHE A 40 39.67 -6.06 11.99
N PHE A 41 39.57 -7.37 11.89
CA PHE A 41 38.57 -8.22 12.55
C PHE A 41 38.85 -8.29 14.07
N ASN A 42 37.79 -8.58 14.83
CA ASN A 42 37.72 -8.99 16.25
C ASN A 42 37.70 -7.88 17.33
N ASN A 43 36.50 -7.40 17.73
CA ASN A 43 36.20 -7.13 19.15
C ASN A 43 34.73 -6.83 19.56
N GLU A 44 33.70 -7.37 18.90
CA GLU A 44 32.29 -7.10 19.31
C GLU A 44 31.84 -7.80 20.61
N SER A 45 32.50 -8.90 21.01
CA SER A 45 32.05 -9.71 22.16
C SER A 45 32.40 -9.09 23.54
N LEU A 46 33.41 -8.22 23.60
CA LEU A 46 33.86 -7.60 24.87
C LEU A 46 32.95 -6.43 25.31
N ASN A 47 32.39 -5.69 24.37
CA ASN A 47 31.51 -4.55 24.66
C ASN A 47 30.12 -4.99 25.14
N TYR A 48 29.60 -6.12 24.66
CA TYR A 48 28.29 -6.63 25.07
C TYR A 48 28.26 -7.12 26.52
N LYS A 49 29.37 -7.74 27.00
CA LYS A 49 29.48 -8.19 28.41
C LYS A 49 29.57 -7.04 29.41
N LYS A 50 30.26 -5.94 29.06
CA LYS A 50 30.30 -4.72 29.91
C LYS A 50 28.94 -4.01 29.94
N PHE A 51 28.24 -3.95 28.80
CA PHE A 51 26.90 -3.38 28.70
C PHE A 51 25.86 -4.14 29.56
N ARG A 52 25.89 -5.48 29.51
CA ARG A 52 24.97 -6.33 30.31
C ARG A 52 25.20 -6.19 31.82
N LYS A 53 26.45 -6.01 32.26
CA LYS A 53 26.79 -5.84 33.69
C LYS A 53 26.32 -4.50 34.25
N SER A 54 26.35 -3.43 33.43
CA SER A 54 25.83 -2.09 33.78
C SER A 54 24.29 -2.06 33.91
N ILE A 55 23.57 -2.81 33.07
CA ILE A 55 22.12 -2.92 33.18
C ILE A 55 21.71 -3.74 34.43
N GLN A 56 22.44 -4.82 34.75
CA GLN A 56 22.14 -5.63 35.94
C GLN A 56 22.42 -4.91 37.27
N SER A 57 23.47 -4.06 37.35
CA SER A 57 23.71 -3.26 38.56
C SER A 57 22.67 -2.16 38.78
N ASN A 58 22.10 -1.61 37.69
CA ASN A 58 21.06 -0.58 37.78
C ASN A 58 19.66 -1.14 38.08
N LEU A 59 19.41 -2.43 37.83
CA LEU A 59 18.15 -3.10 38.17
C LEU A 59 18.04 -3.49 39.66
N GLN A 60 19.16 -3.64 40.37
CA GLN A 60 19.14 -3.95 41.82
C GLN A 60 18.73 -2.76 42.71
N VAL A 61 18.75 -1.53 42.20
CA VAL A 61 18.32 -0.33 42.96
C VAL A 61 16.79 -0.14 42.95
N PHE A 62 16.07 -0.84 42.08
CA PHE A 62 14.61 -0.69 41.95
C PHE A 62 13.77 -1.72 42.74
N ASN A 63 14.39 -2.69 43.42
CA ASN A 63 13.67 -3.77 44.09
C ASN A 63 13.34 -3.54 45.58
N ASN A 64 13.58 -2.34 46.14
CA ASN A 64 13.32 -2.06 47.57
C ASN A 64 12.37 -0.88 47.84
N ILE A 65 11.34 -0.68 47.01
CA ILE A 65 10.25 0.26 47.33
C ILE A 65 8.95 -0.53 47.59
N SER A 66 8.60 -0.63 48.87
CA SER A 66 7.30 -1.11 49.35
C SER A 66 6.20 -0.12 48.95
N TRP A 67 5.22 -0.58 48.16
CA TRP A 67 4.01 0.18 47.82
C TRP A 67 2.84 -0.17 48.75
N GLY A 68 3.09 -0.16 50.06
CA GLY A 68 2.05 -0.03 51.08
C GLY A 68 1.80 1.44 51.36
N ASP A 69 0.54 1.83 51.48
CA ASP A 69 0.05 3.16 51.90
C ASP A 69 -0.10 4.22 50.79
N PHE A 70 -1.03 3.97 49.86
CA PHE A 70 -1.90 5.04 49.33
C PHE A 70 -3.24 4.44 48.87
N LEU A 71 -4.08 4.04 49.82
CA LEU A 71 -5.48 3.72 49.59
C LEU A 71 -6.34 4.51 50.59
N ALA A 72 -6.75 5.71 50.17
CA ALA A 72 -7.90 6.38 50.76
C ALA A 72 -9.14 6.01 49.95
N LYS A 73 -10.15 5.57 50.70
CA LYS A 73 -11.46 5.02 50.30
C LYS A 73 -12.20 5.86 49.27
N ASP A 74 -12.82 5.18 48.31
CA ASP A 74 -14.15 5.52 47.80
C ASP A 74 -15.01 4.24 47.76
N ASN A 75 -16.22 4.34 48.31
CA ASN A 75 -17.19 3.27 48.46
C ASN A 75 -17.88 2.96 47.13
N ASP A 76 -17.55 1.83 46.50
CA ASP A 76 -18.51 0.89 45.88
C ASP A 76 -17.75 -0.39 45.48
N GLY A 77 -18.12 -1.51 46.09
CA GLY A 77 -17.40 -2.77 46.03
C GLY A 77 -17.68 -3.58 44.77
N THR A 78 -16.97 -3.29 43.67
CA THR A 78 -16.80 -4.26 42.58
C THR A 78 -15.37 -4.27 42.01
N LYS A 79 -14.68 -5.42 42.10
CA LYS A 79 -13.35 -5.67 41.51
C LYS A 79 -13.42 -5.66 39.98
N ARG A 80 -12.64 -4.79 39.31
CA ARG A 80 -12.30 -4.94 37.88
C ARG A 80 -10.81 -5.24 37.72
N ASN A 81 -10.51 -6.42 37.18
CA ASN A 81 -9.22 -6.74 36.57
C ASN A 81 -9.03 -5.85 35.34
N SER A 82 -7.96 -5.06 35.28
CA SER A 82 -7.55 -4.33 34.09
C SER A 82 -6.70 -5.22 33.18
N SER A 83 -7.37 -6.06 32.37
CA SER A 83 -6.83 -6.52 31.10
C SER A 83 -7.48 -5.69 30.00
N PHE A 84 -6.68 -4.95 29.21
CA PHE A 84 -7.19 -4.15 28.11
C PHE A 84 -7.49 -5.07 26.91
N VAL A 85 -8.59 -5.81 27.00
CA VAL A 85 -9.20 -6.53 25.88
C VAL A 85 -10.24 -5.61 25.28
N MET A 86 -10.02 -5.16 24.04
CA MET A 86 -11.02 -4.39 23.30
C MET A 86 -12.17 -5.34 22.92
N LYS A 87 -13.16 -5.50 23.80
CA LYS A 87 -14.40 -6.22 23.48
C LYS A 87 -15.24 -5.34 22.55
N TYR A 88 -15.35 -5.74 21.29
CA TYR A 88 -16.44 -5.30 20.43
C TYR A 88 -17.77 -5.59 21.14
N ARG A 89 -18.56 -4.55 21.43
CA ARG A 89 -19.92 -4.70 21.98
C ARG A 89 -20.86 -5.08 20.84
N ASP A 90 -21.69 -6.09 21.06
CA ASP A 90 -22.67 -6.59 20.09
C ASP A 90 -23.77 -5.57 19.70
N ASP A 91 -23.85 -4.44 20.41
CA ASP A 91 -24.84 -3.38 20.16
C ASP A 91 -24.57 -2.58 18.86
N ASP A 92 -23.35 -2.61 18.31
CA ASP A 92 -23.02 -1.96 17.03
C ASP A 92 -23.61 -2.70 15.80
N ARG A 93 -24.15 -3.91 15.96
CA ARG A 93 -24.75 -4.68 14.86
C ARG A 93 -26.13 -4.18 14.45
N LYS A 94 -26.85 -3.46 15.32
CA LYS A 94 -28.25 -3.06 15.10
C LYS A 94 -28.43 -1.61 14.63
N ALA A 95 -27.36 -0.83 14.53
CA ALA A 95 -27.38 0.54 13.98
C ALA A 95 -26.92 0.62 12.51
N VAL A 96 -26.77 -0.50 11.80
CA VAL A 96 -26.57 -0.53 10.34
C VAL A 96 -27.93 -0.37 9.65
N ASN A 97 -28.61 0.74 9.95
CA ASN A 97 -29.87 1.09 9.32
C ASN A 97 -29.55 1.88 8.05
N LYS A 98 -29.64 1.24 6.88
CA LYS A 98 -29.81 1.81 5.51
C LYS A 98 -29.04 3.11 5.13
N SER A 99 -27.91 3.38 5.77
CA SER A 99 -26.90 4.31 5.25
C SER A 99 -26.31 3.69 3.99
N SER A 100 -26.58 4.29 2.82
CA SER A 100 -25.85 3.92 1.61
C SER A 100 -24.36 4.01 1.93
N LEU A 101 -23.64 2.89 1.90
CA LEU A 101 -22.21 2.83 2.21
C LEU A 101 -21.50 3.96 1.44
N ILE A 102 -21.00 4.95 2.18
CA ILE A 102 -20.31 6.11 1.61
C ILE A 102 -18.92 5.65 1.15
N VAL A 103 -18.59 5.95 -0.10
CA VAL A 103 -17.27 5.72 -0.69
C VAL A 103 -16.55 7.05 -0.92
N ASN A 104 -15.23 7.03 -0.93
CA ASN A 104 -14.39 8.19 -1.23
C ASN A 104 -13.81 8.09 -2.65
N TYR A 105 -14.28 8.96 -3.55
CA TYR A 105 -13.85 8.97 -4.97
C TYR A 105 -12.44 9.55 -5.20
N ASN A 106 -11.75 10.01 -4.16
CA ASN A 106 -10.32 10.33 -4.21
C ASN A 106 -9.44 9.16 -3.78
N VAL A 107 -10.03 8.02 -3.41
CA VAL A 107 -9.33 6.81 -3.01
C VAL A 107 -9.51 5.77 -4.09
N HIS A 108 -8.40 5.40 -4.72
CA HIS A 108 -8.36 4.46 -5.83
C HIS A 108 -7.76 3.14 -5.34
N ILE A 109 -8.24 1.99 -5.82
CA ILE A 109 -7.71 0.69 -5.43
C ILE A 109 -7.31 -0.10 -6.68
N PHE A 110 -6.07 -0.57 -6.74
CA PHE A 110 -5.58 -1.35 -7.88
C PHE A 110 -6.25 -2.71 -7.93
N TYR A 111 -6.74 -3.08 -9.11
CA TYR A 111 -7.59 -4.25 -9.33
C TYR A 111 -7.14 -5.03 -10.57
N TYR A 112 -7.03 -6.35 -10.44
CA TYR A 112 -6.44 -7.22 -11.44
C TYR A 112 -7.49 -8.24 -11.93
N PRO A 113 -8.01 -8.09 -13.16
CA PRO A 113 -9.03 -8.96 -13.73
C PRO A 113 -8.45 -10.15 -14.51
N TRP A 114 -7.30 -10.69 -14.12
CA TRP A 114 -6.54 -11.66 -14.94
C TRP A 114 -6.66 -13.12 -14.49
N TYR A 115 -7.37 -13.39 -13.39
CA TYR A 115 -7.53 -14.73 -12.83
C TYR A 115 -8.53 -15.56 -13.63
N GLY A 116 -8.24 -16.83 -13.87
CA GLY A 116 -9.12 -17.73 -14.64
C GLY A 116 -9.13 -19.17 -14.13
N THR A 117 -10.18 -19.92 -14.46
CA THR A 117 -10.40 -21.31 -14.02
C THR A 117 -10.77 -22.22 -15.19
N PRO A 118 -10.51 -23.54 -15.10
CA PRO A 118 -10.90 -24.48 -16.16
C PRO A 118 -12.38 -24.43 -16.53
N LYS A 119 -13.27 -24.25 -15.54
CA LYS A 119 -14.72 -24.27 -15.74
C LYS A 119 -15.23 -23.12 -16.63
N ILE A 120 -14.63 -21.94 -16.52
CA ILE A 120 -15.11 -20.72 -17.21
C ILE A 120 -14.16 -20.31 -18.34
N ASP A 121 -12.85 -20.48 -18.14
CA ASP A 121 -11.79 -19.95 -19.01
C ASP A 121 -11.09 -21.02 -19.84
N GLY A 122 -11.44 -22.30 -19.63
CA GLY A 122 -10.86 -23.48 -20.28
C GLY A 122 -9.57 -23.99 -19.63
N LYS A 123 -8.87 -23.14 -18.86
CA LYS A 123 -7.75 -23.52 -18.00
C LYS A 123 -7.56 -22.50 -16.88
N TYR A 124 -6.66 -22.80 -15.93
CA TYR A 124 -6.20 -21.79 -14.99
C TYR A 124 -5.40 -20.71 -15.72
N TYR A 125 -5.62 -19.47 -15.30
CA TYR A 125 -4.81 -18.29 -15.62
C TYR A 125 -4.41 -17.62 -14.32
N HIS A 126 -3.16 -17.16 -14.24
CA HIS A 126 -2.52 -16.59 -13.04
C HIS A 126 -2.44 -17.50 -11.81
N TRP A 127 -3.46 -18.30 -11.46
CA TRP A 127 -3.37 -19.20 -10.31
C TRP A 127 -2.27 -20.25 -10.46
N ASN A 128 -2.03 -20.70 -11.69
CA ASN A 128 -0.98 -21.65 -12.09
C ASN A 128 0.33 -20.95 -12.51
N HIS A 129 0.61 -19.75 -11.97
CA HIS A 129 1.79 -18.97 -12.30
C HIS A 129 3.09 -19.80 -12.19
N PRO A 130 4.08 -19.61 -13.07
CA PRO A 130 5.41 -20.20 -12.91
C PRO A 130 6.23 -19.51 -11.83
N TYR A 131 7.19 -20.23 -11.23
CA TYR A 131 8.28 -19.55 -10.54
C TYR A 131 9.14 -18.80 -11.56
N LEU A 132 9.26 -17.48 -11.37
CA LEU A 132 10.04 -16.61 -12.23
C LEU A 132 11.53 -16.80 -11.96
N PRO A 133 12.34 -17.01 -13.03
CA PRO A 133 13.75 -17.27 -12.86
C PRO A 133 14.49 -16.03 -12.34
N HIS A 134 15.52 -16.28 -11.52
CA HIS A 134 16.49 -15.24 -11.21
C HIS A 134 17.36 -14.96 -12.45
N TRP A 135 17.73 -13.70 -12.70
CA TRP A 135 18.52 -13.31 -13.88
C TRP A 135 19.94 -13.93 -13.88
N ASP A 136 20.55 -14.05 -12.70
CA ASP A 136 21.80 -14.80 -12.53
C ASP A 136 21.54 -16.32 -12.56
N LYS A 137 22.18 -17.01 -13.51
CA LYS A 137 21.99 -18.44 -13.74
C LYS A 137 22.46 -19.33 -12.58
N LYS A 138 23.47 -18.90 -11.80
CA LYS A 138 23.97 -19.68 -10.66
C LYS A 138 23.01 -19.56 -9.48
N GLU A 139 22.51 -18.36 -9.25
CA GLU A 139 21.49 -18.08 -8.25
C GLU A 139 20.18 -18.80 -8.58
N ASN A 140 19.75 -18.78 -9.84
CA ASN A 140 18.51 -19.43 -10.28
C ASN A 140 18.44 -20.92 -9.94
N LYS A 141 19.57 -21.64 -9.92
CA LYS A 141 19.64 -23.07 -9.57
C LYS A 141 19.27 -23.37 -8.12
N LYS A 142 19.26 -22.36 -7.24
CA LYS A 142 18.92 -22.51 -5.82
C LYS A 142 17.41 -22.44 -5.57
N TRP A 143 16.64 -21.99 -6.55
CA TRP A 143 15.24 -21.66 -6.40
C TRP A 143 14.35 -22.67 -7.15
N PRO A 144 13.12 -22.93 -6.66
CA PRO A 144 12.17 -23.78 -7.36
C PRO A 144 11.86 -23.25 -8.77
N ASN A 145 11.48 -24.17 -9.66
CA ASN A 145 11.05 -23.88 -11.02
C ASN A 145 9.71 -24.58 -11.31
N GLY A 146 9.19 -24.41 -12.52
CA GLY A 146 7.91 -24.97 -12.94
C GLY A 146 6.73 -24.09 -12.52
N SER A 147 5.53 -24.63 -12.73
CA SER A 147 4.26 -23.93 -12.50
C SER A 147 3.50 -24.51 -11.32
N HIS A 148 2.77 -23.64 -10.65
CA HIS A 148 1.81 -24.07 -9.62
C HIS A 148 0.68 -24.92 -10.19
N VAL A 149 0.13 -25.81 -9.35
CA VAL A 149 -0.98 -26.72 -9.73
C VAL A 149 -2.25 -26.47 -8.89
N PRO A 150 -3.12 -25.53 -9.32
CA PRO A 150 -4.37 -25.25 -8.62
C PRO A 150 -5.33 -26.46 -8.65
N PRO A 151 -6.25 -26.58 -7.67
CA PRO A 151 -6.67 -25.52 -6.75
C PRO A 151 -5.90 -25.48 -5.43
N HIS A 152 -5.10 -26.50 -5.10
CA HIS A 152 -4.43 -26.59 -3.80
C HIS A 152 -3.10 -25.84 -3.76
N ASP A 153 -2.36 -25.84 -4.87
CA ASP A 153 -1.09 -25.14 -5.04
C ASP A 153 -1.30 -23.96 -6.00
N ILE A 154 -1.36 -22.74 -5.47
CA ILE A 154 -1.54 -21.51 -6.27
C ILE A 154 -0.32 -20.59 -6.16
N GLY A 155 -0.07 -19.77 -7.18
CA GLY A 155 1.00 -18.76 -7.21
C GLY A 155 0.77 -17.57 -6.29
N ALA A 156 0.47 -17.81 -5.01
CA ALA A 156 0.24 -16.80 -3.99
C ALA A 156 0.67 -17.34 -2.61
N ASN A 157 1.08 -16.43 -1.73
CA ASN A 157 1.44 -16.75 -0.34
C ASN A 157 0.24 -16.76 0.61
N PHE A 158 -0.91 -16.21 0.17
CA PHE A 158 -2.19 -16.23 0.86
C PHE A 158 -3.22 -16.97 0.00
N TYR A 159 -4.30 -17.48 0.61
CA TYR A 159 -5.36 -18.19 -0.10
C TYR A 159 -6.67 -17.39 -0.13
N PRO A 160 -7.26 -17.11 -1.30
CA PRO A 160 -8.50 -16.33 -1.41
C PRO A 160 -9.68 -17.00 -0.72
N LYS A 161 -10.54 -16.20 -0.09
CA LYS A 161 -11.82 -16.67 0.49
C LYS A 161 -12.75 -17.25 -0.58
N LEU A 162 -12.69 -16.75 -1.82
CA LEU A 162 -13.44 -17.27 -2.97
C LEU A 162 -12.77 -18.48 -3.64
N GLY A 163 -11.61 -18.93 -3.12
CA GLY A 163 -10.76 -19.91 -3.80
C GLY A 163 -10.13 -19.35 -5.08
N PRO A 164 -9.41 -20.18 -5.87
CA PRO A 164 -8.90 -19.78 -7.17
C PRO A 164 -10.08 -19.55 -8.14
N TYR A 165 -10.53 -18.29 -8.22
CA TYR A 165 -11.73 -17.87 -8.93
C TYR A 165 -11.44 -17.46 -10.38
N SER A 166 -12.50 -17.29 -11.18
CA SER A 166 -12.42 -16.63 -12.48
C SER A 166 -12.84 -15.18 -12.36
N SER A 167 -12.05 -14.27 -12.94
CA SER A 167 -12.39 -12.84 -13.04
C SER A 167 -13.56 -12.59 -14.01
N LYS A 168 -13.94 -13.59 -14.81
CA LYS A 168 -15.11 -13.55 -15.70
C LYS A 168 -16.40 -13.96 -15.02
N ASP A 169 -16.32 -14.56 -13.83
CA ASP A 169 -17.51 -15.01 -13.10
C ASP A 169 -18.29 -13.79 -12.58
N PRO A 170 -19.55 -13.59 -12.99
CA PRO A 170 -20.37 -12.47 -12.53
C PRO A 170 -20.57 -12.45 -11.01
N MET A 171 -20.60 -13.60 -10.34
CA MET A 171 -20.74 -13.67 -8.89
C MET A 171 -19.48 -13.19 -8.17
N VAL A 172 -18.31 -13.49 -8.74
CA VAL A 172 -17.01 -13.00 -8.26
C VAL A 172 -16.92 -11.49 -8.44
N LEU A 173 -17.27 -10.97 -9.62
CA LEU A 173 -17.30 -9.53 -9.88
C LEU A 173 -18.25 -8.80 -8.92
N ASP A 174 -19.47 -9.30 -8.73
CA ASP A 174 -20.44 -8.70 -7.80
C ASP A 174 -19.88 -8.66 -6.37
N GLN A 175 -19.28 -9.75 -5.92
CA GLN A 175 -18.70 -9.86 -4.58
C GLN A 175 -17.45 -8.98 -4.40
N HIS A 176 -16.61 -8.83 -5.44
CA HIS A 176 -15.48 -7.91 -5.43
C HIS A 176 -15.93 -6.46 -5.28
N MET A 177 -16.92 -6.02 -6.07
CA MET A 177 -17.44 -4.65 -5.98
C MET A 177 -18.10 -4.37 -4.62
N LYS A 178 -18.77 -5.36 -4.05
CA LYS A 178 -19.29 -5.29 -2.67
C LYS A 178 -18.18 -5.11 -1.64
N TRP A 179 -17.07 -5.85 -1.76
CA TRP A 179 -15.92 -5.71 -0.87
C TRP A 179 -15.16 -4.39 -1.06
N ILE A 180 -15.01 -3.92 -2.29
CA ILE A 180 -14.41 -2.61 -2.56
C ILE A 180 -15.28 -1.49 -1.97
N GLN A 181 -16.60 -1.53 -2.14
CA GLN A 181 -17.52 -0.59 -1.50
C GLN A 181 -17.40 -0.66 0.04
N MET A 182 -17.27 -1.86 0.60
CA MET A 182 -17.06 -2.06 2.05
C MET A 182 -15.76 -1.41 2.52
N SER A 183 -14.70 -1.41 1.71
CA SER A 183 -13.42 -0.77 2.04
C SER A 183 -13.49 0.76 2.06
N GLY A 184 -14.55 1.36 1.51
CA GLY A 184 -14.69 2.82 1.38
C GLY A 184 -13.92 3.42 0.20
N ALA A 185 -13.11 2.65 -0.54
CA ALA A 185 -12.54 3.11 -1.80
C ALA A 185 -13.65 3.31 -2.85
N GLY A 186 -13.60 4.44 -3.57
CA GLY A 186 -14.64 4.82 -4.54
C GLY A 186 -14.28 4.52 -6.00
N VAL A 187 -13.01 4.24 -6.29
CA VAL A 187 -12.54 4.04 -7.66
C VAL A 187 -11.75 2.75 -7.79
N VAL A 188 -12.20 1.87 -8.67
CA VAL A 188 -11.50 0.66 -9.09
C VAL A 188 -10.52 1.04 -10.20
N SER A 189 -9.22 0.89 -9.94
CA SER A 189 -8.15 1.17 -10.90
C SER A 189 -7.75 -0.13 -11.57
N VAL A 190 -8.36 -0.41 -12.72
CA VAL A 190 -8.24 -1.69 -13.43
C VAL A 190 -6.89 -1.76 -14.14
N SER A 191 -6.08 -2.77 -13.82
CA SER A 191 -4.88 -3.14 -14.60
C SER A 191 -5.32 -3.47 -16.03
N TRP A 192 -4.74 -2.78 -17.00
CA TRP A 192 -5.23 -2.77 -18.38
C TRP A 192 -4.10 -2.87 -19.40
N TYR A 193 -4.30 -3.81 -20.32
CA TYR A 193 -3.57 -3.95 -21.58
C TYR A 193 -4.51 -3.64 -22.75
N PRO A 194 -3.98 -3.16 -23.90
CA PRO A 194 -4.75 -3.01 -25.13
C PRO A 194 -5.44 -4.30 -25.56
N PRO A 195 -6.48 -4.21 -26.41
CA PRO A 195 -7.05 -5.39 -27.07
C PRO A 195 -5.96 -6.21 -27.75
N ASP A 196 -6.12 -7.53 -27.72
CA ASP A 196 -5.19 -8.53 -28.25
C ASP A 196 -3.80 -8.53 -27.58
N ASP A 197 -3.65 -7.88 -26.42
CA ASP A 197 -2.43 -7.87 -25.60
C ASP A 197 -2.72 -8.25 -24.13
N ALA A 198 -1.73 -8.81 -23.45
CA ALA A 198 -1.81 -9.26 -22.07
C ALA A 198 -0.40 -9.38 -21.46
N ASP A 199 -0.30 -9.61 -20.15
CA ASP A 199 0.93 -10.15 -19.58
C ASP A 199 1.16 -11.60 -20.01
N ASN A 200 2.33 -12.15 -19.66
CA ASN A 200 2.77 -13.47 -20.11
C ASN A 200 1.94 -14.64 -19.56
N GLU A 201 1.22 -14.45 -18.45
CA GLU A 201 0.53 -15.49 -17.68
C GLU A 201 -1.00 -15.39 -17.81
N GLY A 202 -1.48 -14.34 -18.46
CA GLY A 202 -2.89 -13.97 -18.54
C GLY A 202 -3.55 -14.11 -19.91
N LYS A 203 -4.70 -13.46 -20.02
CA LYS A 203 -5.49 -13.23 -21.23
C LYS A 203 -5.86 -11.75 -21.26
N GLU A 204 -6.21 -11.23 -22.44
CA GLU A 204 -6.52 -9.82 -22.59
C GLU A 204 -7.62 -9.34 -21.61
N PRO A 205 -7.31 -8.39 -20.71
CA PRO A 205 -8.26 -7.94 -19.69
C PRO A 205 -9.34 -6.99 -20.27
N ASP A 206 -9.12 -6.41 -21.45
CA ASP A 206 -10.03 -5.43 -22.07
C ASP A 206 -11.46 -5.98 -22.26
N GLN A 207 -11.59 -7.26 -22.60
CA GLN A 207 -12.90 -7.90 -22.80
C GLN A 207 -13.77 -7.90 -21.53
N LEU A 208 -13.16 -7.82 -20.34
CA LEU A 208 -13.87 -7.85 -19.06
C LEU A 208 -14.29 -6.46 -18.56
N VAL A 209 -13.75 -5.40 -19.15
CA VAL A 209 -14.00 -4.02 -18.73
C VAL A 209 -15.50 -3.67 -18.71
N PRO A 210 -16.33 -4.01 -19.72
CA PRO A 210 -17.77 -3.75 -19.65
C PRO A 210 -18.44 -4.39 -18.42
N ALA A 211 -18.18 -5.67 -18.16
CA ALA A 211 -18.78 -6.38 -17.02
C ALA A 211 -18.29 -5.84 -15.67
N ILE A 212 -17.01 -5.47 -15.58
CA ILE A 212 -16.45 -4.80 -14.40
C ILE A 212 -17.15 -3.45 -14.16
N MET A 213 -17.37 -2.68 -15.22
CA MET A 213 -18.02 -1.38 -15.15
C MET A 213 -19.51 -1.49 -14.75
N ASP A 214 -20.25 -2.47 -15.28
CA ASP A 214 -21.63 -2.75 -14.89
C ASP A 214 -21.73 -3.12 -13.41
N ALA A 215 -20.85 -4.04 -12.95
CA ALA A 215 -20.77 -4.42 -11.55
C ALA A 215 -20.39 -3.22 -10.66
N ALA A 216 -19.41 -2.42 -11.04
CA ALA A 216 -19.00 -1.23 -10.29
C ALA A 216 -20.15 -0.23 -10.17
N ASN A 217 -20.92 -0.01 -11.25
CA ASN A 217 -22.04 0.92 -11.27
C ASN A 217 -23.14 0.51 -10.26
N LYS A 218 -23.45 -0.80 -10.16
CA LYS A 218 -24.41 -1.34 -9.18
C LYS A 218 -24.04 -0.95 -7.75
N TYR A 219 -22.76 -0.87 -7.43
CA TYR A 219 -22.24 -0.51 -6.12
C TYR A 219 -21.82 0.97 -5.99
N LYS A 220 -22.21 1.83 -6.96
CA LYS A 220 -21.86 3.26 -7.02
C LYS A 220 -20.35 3.52 -7.03
N LEU A 221 -19.55 2.55 -7.48
CA LEU A 221 -18.12 2.70 -7.69
C LEU A 221 -17.85 3.30 -9.07
N LYS A 222 -16.67 3.89 -9.23
CA LYS A 222 -16.16 4.34 -10.51
C LYS A 222 -14.99 3.47 -10.96
N VAL A 223 -14.67 3.51 -12.25
CA VAL A 223 -13.60 2.73 -12.87
C VAL A 223 -12.67 3.67 -13.62
N ASN A 224 -11.38 3.57 -13.33
CA ASN A 224 -10.31 4.18 -14.13
C ASN A 224 -9.32 3.09 -14.57
N PHE A 225 -8.27 3.47 -15.31
CA PHE A 225 -7.36 2.53 -15.92
C PHE A 225 -5.92 2.73 -15.43
N HIS A 226 -5.32 1.62 -15.04
CA HIS A 226 -3.90 1.46 -14.75
C HIS A 226 -3.25 0.82 -15.96
N ILE A 227 -2.63 1.66 -16.78
CA ILE A 227 -2.07 1.29 -18.08
C ILE A 227 -0.73 0.59 -17.85
N GLU A 228 -0.70 -0.70 -18.14
CA GLU A 228 0.46 -1.57 -17.98
C GLU A 228 1.51 -1.34 -19.09
N PRO A 229 2.75 -1.83 -18.91
CA PRO A 229 3.78 -1.82 -19.95
C PRO A 229 3.45 -2.87 -21.03
N TYR A 230 2.55 -2.50 -21.94
CA TYR A 230 2.20 -3.30 -23.10
C TYR A 230 3.25 -3.21 -24.22
N LYS A 231 3.20 -4.13 -25.18
CA LYS A 231 4.20 -4.24 -26.24
C LYS A 231 4.29 -2.95 -27.06
N ASN A 232 5.50 -2.45 -27.27
CA ASN A 232 5.77 -1.22 -28.04
C ASN A 232 5.04 0.04 -27.50
N ARG A 233 4.74 0.10 -26.20
CA ARG A 233 4.16 1.28 -25.58
C ARG A 233 5.05 2.51 -25.78
N ASN A 234 4.47 3.55 -26.37
CA ASN A 234 5.09 4.85 -26.62
C ASN A 234 3.99 5.93 -26.64
N PRO A 235 4.32 7.23 -26.76
CA PRO A 235 3.31 8.29 -26.71
C PRO A 235 2.25 8.21 -27.82
N ALA A 236 2.61 7.77 -29.03
CA ALA A 236 1.65 7.62 -30.12
C ALA A 236 0.68 6.47 -29.87
N THR A 237 1.17 5.30 -29.45
CA THR A 237 0.30 4.17 -29.12
C THR A 237 -0.54 4.45 -27.88
N LEU A 238 -0.02 5.16 -26.89
CA LEU A 238 -0.80 5.59 -25.73
C LEU A 238 -1.95 6.52 -26.14
N ARG A 239 -1.70 7.48 -27.05
CA ARG A 239 -2.75 8.35 -27.59
C ARG A 239 -3.88 7.53 -28.23
N THR A 240 -3.53 6.56 -29.08
CA THR A 240 -4.49 5.64 -29.71
C THR A 240 -5.30 4.87 -28.68
N ASN A 241 -4.63 4.36 -27.63
CA ASN A 241 -5.29 3.61 -26.56
C ASN A 241 -6.19 4.49 -25.68
N VAL A 242 -5.81 5.74 -25.41
CA VAL A 242 -6.69 6.71 -24.73
C VAL A 242 -7.94 6.99 -25.58
N GLN A 243 -7.78 7.20 -26.89
CA GLN A 243 -8.90 7.37 -27.81
C GLN A 243 -9.83 6.15 -27.80
N TYR A 244 -9.26 4.94 -27.84
CA TYR A 244 -9.99 3.70 -27.75
C TYR A 244 -10.81 3.60 -26.45
N ILE A 245 -10.17 3.80 -25.29
CA ILE A 245 -10.80 3.75 -23.98
C ILE A 245 -11.94 4.77 -23.88
N LEU A 246 -11.73 6.01 -24.31
CA LEU A 246 -12.75 7.06 -24.25
C LEU A 246 -13.91 6.77 -25.20
N LYS A 247 -13.65 6.26 -26.41
CA LYS A 247 -14.68 5.88 -27.37
C LYS A 247 -15.52 4.71 -26.87
N LYS A 248 -14.88 3.66 -26.36
CA LYS A 248 -15.54 2.41 -25.97
C LYS A 248 -16.23 2.53 -24.60
N TYR A 249 -15.58 3.16 -23.63
CA TYR A 249 -16.02 3.16 -22.23
C TYR A 249 -16.41 4.53 -21.69
N GLY A 250 -16.01 5.62 -22.34
CA GLY A 250 -16.15 6.97 -21.80
C GLY A 250 -17.59 7.41 -21.52
N LYS A 251 -18.60 6.79 -22.14
CA LYS A 251 -20.02 7.07 -21.91
C LYS A 251 -20.62 6.25 -20.76
N HIS A 252 -19.92 5.23 -20.27
CA HIS A 252 -20.42 4.36 -19.22
C HIS A 252 -20.57 5.13 -17.89
N PRO A 253 -21.68 4.99 -17.13
CA PRO A 253 -21.90 5.75 -15.89
C PRO A 253 -20.85 5.51 -14.79
N ALA A 254 -20.22 4.33 -14.76
CA ALA A 254 -19.09 4.04 -13.87
C ALA A 254 -17.75 4.62 -14.35
N PHE A 255 -17.62 5.13 -15.58
CA PHE A 255 -16.35 5.67 -16.06
C PHE A 255 -15.92 6.88 -15.22
N TYR A 256 -14.75 6.79 -14.58
CA TYR A 256 -14.27 7.80 -13.65
C TYR A 256 -13.84 9.07 -14.37
N ARG A 257 -14.33 10.21 -13.87
CA ARG A 257 -13.78 11.52 -14.19
C ARG A 257 -13.65 12.36 -12.94
N HIS A 258 -12.47 12.92 -12.72
CA HIS A 258 -12.23 13.83 -11.62
C HIS A 258 -12.57 15.27 -12.03
N TYR A 259 -13.23 16.02 -11.15
CA TYR A 259 -13.54 17.42 -11.40
C TYR A 259 -12.35 18.32 -11.06
N ILE A 260 -11.77 18.95 -12.07
CA ILE A 260 -10.68 19.90 -11.87
C ILE A 260 -11.25 21.30 -11.71
N LYS A 261 -11.29 21.80 -10.46
CA LYS A 261 -11.85 23.12 -10.10
C LYS A 261 -11.29 24.25 -10.96
N SER A 262 -9.97 24.28 -11.17
CA SER A 262 -9.29 25.34 -11.94
C SER A 262 -9.64 25.36 -13.43
N LYS A 263 -10.00 24.20 -13.99
CA LYS A 263 -10.41 24.05 -15.40
C LYS A 263 -11.93 24.03 -15.59
N LYS A 264 -12.71 24.00 -14.50
CA LYS A 264 -14.16 23.79 -14.48
C LYS A 264 -14.60 22.61 -15.38
N LYS A 265 -13.82 21.52 -15.40
CA LYS A 265 -14.01 20.39 -16.31
C LYS A 265 -13.80 19.06 -15.59
N HIS A 266 -14.60 18.06 -15.95
CA HIS A 266 -14.39 16.67 -15.60
C HIS A 266 -13.41 16.01 -16.57
N LEU A 267 -12.32 15.44 -16.07
CA LEU A 267 -11.30 14.77 -16.88
C LEU A 267 -11.13 13.29 -16.47
N PRO A 268 -10.94 12.37 -17.43
CA PRO A 268 -10.54 11.00 -17.14
C PRO A 268 -9.20 10.99 -16.38
N LEU A 269 -8.95 9.97 -15.56
CA LEU A 269 -7.67 9.79 -14.88
C LEU A 269 -7.05 8.45 -15.29
N PHE A 270 -5.74 8.46 -15.59
CA PHE A 270 -4.98 7.28 -16.01
C PHE A 270 -3.70 7.17 -15.19
N TYR A 271 -3.43 5.99 -14.65
CA TYR A 271 -2.13 5.65 -14.10
C TYR A 271 -1.26 5.01 -15.18
N ILE A 272 -0.02 5.45 -15.33
CA ILE A 272 0.92 4.87 -16.29
C ILE A 272 2.00 4.12 -15.50
N TYR A 273 1.87 2.79 -15.39
CA TYR A 273 2.86 1.94 -14.72
C TYR A 273 4.17 1.97 -15.49
N ASP A 274 5.32 1.94 -14.80
CA ASP A 274 6.65 1.96 -15.45
C ASP A 274 6.83 3.07 -16.51
N SER A 275 6.24 4.24 -16.25
CA SER A 275 6.30 5.37 -17.18
C SER A 275 7.73 5.83 -17.51
N TYR A 276 8.69 5.53 -16.62
CA TYR A 276 10.12 5.85 -16.80
C TYR A 276 10.81 5.06 -17.91
N GLN A 277 10.19 3.98 -18.42
CA GLN A 277 10.72 3.24 -19.58
C GLN A 277 10.68 4.06 -20.89
N THR A 278 9.91 5.16 -20.92
CA THR A 278 9.87 6.10 -22.04
C THR A 278 10.47 7.43 -21.61
N ALA A 279 11.37 7.98 -22.43
CA ALA A 279 12.09 9.21 -22.13
C ALA A 279 11.16 10.42 -21.95
N ALA A 280 11.53 11.34 -21.07
CA ALA A 280 10.71 12.52 -20.77
C ALA A 280 10.43 13.42 -22.00
N SER A 281 11.39 13.51 -22.91
CA SER A 281 11.24 14.24 -24.18
C SER A 281 10.16 13.64 -25.08
N GLU A 282 9.98 12.32 -25.04
CA GLU A 282 8.95 11.64 -25.82
C GLU A 282 7.57 11.87 -25.21
N TRP A 283 7.42 11.71 -23.89
CA TRP A 283 6.17 12.04 -23.21
C TRP A 283 5.75 13.49 -23.39
N ALA A 284 6.71 14.42 -23.40
CA ALA A 284 6.44 15.84 -23.61
C ALA A 284 5.76 16.13 -24.96
N LYS A 285 5.95 15.31 -25.99
CA LYS A 285 5.24 15.45 -27.28
C LYS A 285 3.73 15.25 -27.11
N LEU A 286 3.32 14.37 -26.19
CA LEU A 286 1.93 14.03 -25.93
C LEU A 286 1.30 14.94 -24.87
N PHE A 287 2.00 15.22 -23.77
CA PHE A 287 1.40 15.85 -22.59
C PHE A 287 1.65 17.36 -22.46
N LYS A 288 2.52 17.98 -23.28
CA LYS A 288 2.64 19.44 -23.31
C LYS A 288 1.72 20.06 -24.37
N PRO A 289 1.07 21.19 -24.08
CA PRO A 289 0.23 21.89 -25.06
C PRO A 289 1.07 22.43 -26.24
N GLY A 290 0.42 22.62 -27.39
CA GLY A 290 1.03 23.26 -28.56
C GLY A 290 1.97 22.38 -29.41
N LYS A 291 2.12 21.10 -29.08
CA LYS A 291 2.85 20.13 -29.91
C LYS A 291 1.89 19.39 -30.85
N SER A 292 2.32 19.13 -32.09
CA SER A 292 1.58 18.25 -33.01
C SER A 292 1.46 16.86 -32.38
N GLY A 293 0.23 16.35 -32.25
CA GLY A 293 -0.06 15.08 -31.57
C GLY A 293 -0.38 15.18 -30.06
N SER A 294 -0.29 16.37 -29.46
CA SER A 294 -0.66 16.57 -28.06
C SER A 294 -2.12 16.22 -27.79
N ILE A 295 -2.41 15.62 -26.64
CA ILE A 295 -3.79 15.36 -26.19
C ILE A 295 -4.39 16.54 -25.43
N ARG A 296 -3.57 17.50 -25.00
CA ARG A 296 -4.03 18.63 -24.18
C ARG A 296 -4.99 19.51 -24.98
N ASN A 297 -6.06 19.96 -24.32
CA ASN A 297 -7.12 20.76 -24.94
C ASN A 297 -7.83 20.08 -26.11
N THR A 298 -7.85 18.74 -26.13
CA THR A 298 -8.65 17.94 -27.08
C THR A 298 -9.67 17.10 -26.31
N ASP A 299 -10.52 16.35 -27.02
CA ASP A 299 -11.42 15.37 -26.41
C ASP A 299 -10.69 14.18 -25.77
N LEU A 300 -9.38 14.04 -26.04
CA LEU A 300 -8.50 13.04 -25.44
C LEU A 300 -7.79 13.52 -24.17
N ASP A 301 -8.03 14.77 -23.73
CA ASP A 301 -7.38 15.32 -22.54
C ASP A 301 -7.80 14.55 -21.27
N GLY A 302 -6.91 14.50 -20.29
CA GLY A 302 -7.04 13.68 -19.10
C GLY A 302 -6.04 14.06 -18.02
N ILE A 303 -6.09 13.35 -16.89
CA ILE A 303 -5.16 13.45 -15.79
C ILE A 303 -4.25 12.21 -15.86
N PHE A 304 -2.98 12.42 -16.19
CA PHE A 304 -2.01 11.34 -16.37
C PHE A 304 -1.04 11.31 -15.20
N ILE A 305 -0.98 10.19 -14.49
CA ILE A 305 -0.22 10.00 -13.26
C ILE A 305 0.92 9.01 -13.52
N ALA A 306 2.17 9.48 -13.43
CA ALA A 306 3.37 8.70 -13.70
C ALA A 306 3.87 7.94 -12.46
N LEU A 307 4.56 6.81 -12.66
CA LEU A 307 5.18 6.07 -11.57
C LEU A 307 6.50 6.73 -11.12
N LEU A 308 6.58 7.09 -9.84
CA LEU A 308 7.79 7.60 -9.20
C LEU A 308 8.55 6.45 -8.50
N VAL A 309 9.71 6.08 -9.05
CA VAL A 309 10.60 5.04 -8.50
C VAL A 309 11.81 5.68 -7.83
N GLU A 310 12.63 6.38 -8.60
CA GLU A 310 13.87 7.01 -8.14
C GLU A 310 13.70 8.51 -7.86
N ARG A 311 14.59 9.08 -7.05
CA ARG A 311 14.58 10.51 -6.70
C ARG A 311 14.63 11.41 -7.94
N GLN A 312 15.41 11.03 -8.95
CA GLN A 312 15.61 11.80 -10.18
C GLN A 312 14.34 11.85 -11.05
N HIS A 313 13.50 10.82 -11.00
CA HIS A 313 12.27 10.75 -11.81
C HIS A 313 11.31 11.92 -11.51
N LYS A 314 11.38 12.56 -10.34
CA LYS A 314 10.55 13.74 -10.03
C LYS A 314 10.67 14.84 -11.08
N GLU A 315 11.90 15.17 -11.47
CA GLU A 315 12.17 16.20 -12.47
C GLU A 315 11.82 15.72 -13.89
N ASP A 316 12.07 14.45 -14.20
CA ASP A 316 11.75 13.89 -15.51
C ASP A 316 10.24 13.81 -15.75
N ILE A 317 9.47 13.43 -14.73
CA ILE A 317 8.00 13.41 -14.76
C ILE A 317 7.46 14.84 -14.98
N PHE A 318 8.00 15.83 -14.27
CA PHE A 318 7.62 17.23 -14.48
C PHE A 318 7.94 17.68 -15.92
N LYS A 319 9.16 17.39 -16.41
CA LYS A 319 9.58 17.73 -17.79
C LYS A 319 8.75 17.02 -18.85
N SER A 320 8.23 15.83 -18.56
CA SER A 320 7.35 15.05 -19.42
C SER A 320 5.96 15.68 -19.60
N GLY A 321 5.51 16.52 -18.66
CA GLY A 321 4.17 17.13 -18.70
C GLY A 321 3.05 16.28 -18.09
N PHE A 322 3.39 15.26 -17.30
CA PHE A 322 2.40 14.53 -16.48
C PHE A 322 1.72 15.46 -15.48
N ASP A 323 0.46 15.17 -15.15
CA ASP A 323 -0.31 15.95 -14.17
C ASP A 323 0.07 15.61 -12.72
N GLY A 324 0.76 14.49 -12.51
CA GLY A 324 1.12 14.01 -11.19
C GLY A 324 1.92 12.71 -11.21
N PHE A 325 2.12 12.15 -10.02
CA PHE A 325 2.77 10.87 -9.84
C PHE A 325 2.24 10.07 -8.65
N TYR A 326 2.45 8.75 -8.70
CA TYR A 326 2.11 7.76 -7.67
C TYR A 326 3.29 6.82 -7.40
N THR A 327 3.20 5.98 -6.37
CA THR A 327 4.36 5.21 -5.86
C THR A 327 4.22 3.69 -5.97
N TYR A 328 3.03 3.19 -6.26
CA TYR A 328 2.64 1.78 -6.44
C TYR A 328 3.06 0.81 -5.32
N PHE A 329 4.34 0.51 -5.18
CA PHE A 329 4.84 -0.62 -4.41
C PHE A 329 4.41 -0.60 -2.94
N ALA A 330 3.90 -1.76 -2.47
CA ALA A 330 3.49 -1.97 -1.09
C ALA A 330 4.67 -2.30 -0.15
N SER A 331 5.89 -2.45 -0.67
CA SER A 331 7.10 -2.69 0.10
C SER A 331 7.81 -1.37 0.44
N ASP A 332 8.06 -1.16 1.74
CA ASP A 332 8.80 0.00 2.26
C ASP A 332 10.25 -0.14 1.84
N THR A 333 10.89 0.98 1.53
CA THR A 333 12.30 1.01 1.13
C THR A 333 12.66 0.29 -0.18
N PHE A 334 11.71 -0.35 -0.88
CA PHE A 334 11.98 -0.95 -2.20
C PHE A 334 12.41 0.11 -3.22
N THR A 335 11.78 1.28 -3.19
CA THR A 335 12.13 2.42 -4.07
C THR A 335 12.15 3.72 -3.27
N TYR A 336 12.71 4.78 -3.85
CA TYR A 336 12.63 6.12 -3.26
C TYR A 336 11.17 6.57 -3.11
N GLY A 337 10.31 6.27 -4.10
CA GLY A 337 8.89 6.61 -4.07
C GLY A 337 8.08 5.84 -3.04
N SER A 338 8.29 4.52 -2.90
CA SER A 338 7.55 3.67 -1.96
C SER A 338 7.98 3.81 -0.50
N SER A 339 9.13 4.44 -0.25
CA SER A 339 9.60 4.79 1.08
C SER A 339 8.78 5.93 1.68
N TRP A 340 7.82 5.63 2.56
CA TRP A 340 6.90 6.63 3.12
C TRP A 340 7.61 7.77 3.88
N ARG A 341 8.83 7.55 4.36
CA ARG A 341 9.70 8.60 4.97
C ARG A 341 10.03 9.73 3.99
N ASN A 342 10.04 9.46 2.69
CA ASN A 342 10.29 10.45 1.64
C ASN A 342 9.04 11.24 1.25
N TRP A 343 7.84 10.81 1.65
CA TRP A 343 6.58 11.39 1.16
C TRP A 343 6.40 12.86 1.52
N ARG A 344 6.96 13.34 2.64
CA ARG A 344 6.93 14.78 2.97
C ARG A 344 7.72 15.60 1.95
N GLU A 345 8.90 15.13 1.54
CA GLU A 345 9.71 15.78 0.50
C GLU A 345 9.02 15.71 -0.87
N ILE A 346 8.48 14.54 -1.20
CA ILE A 346 7.77 14.29 -2.47
C ILE A 346 6.53 15.18 -2.57
N GLN A 347 5.72 15.28 -1.51
CA GLN A 347 4.55 16.14 -1.48
C GLN A 347 4.92 17.62 -1.57
N LYS A 348 6.02 18.05 -0.92
CA LYS A 348 6.54 19.42 -1.06
C LYS A 348 6.87 19.72 -2.51
N PHE A 349 7.58 18.81 -3.19
CA PHE A 349 7.89 18.94 -4.61
C PHE A 349 6.62 19.05 -5.47
N ALA A 350 5.65 18.17 -5.24
CA ALA A 350 4.38 18.16 -5.96
C ALA A 350 3.65 19.51 -5.85
N ARG A 351 3.53 20.04 -4.63
CA ARG A 351 2.91 21.36 -4.38
C ARG A 351 3.65 22.50 -5.08
N THR A 352 4.99 22.53 -5.01
CA THR A 352 5.79 23.57 -5.68
C THR A 352 5.65 23.55 -7.20
N ARG A 353 5.40 22.37 -7.80
CA ARG A 353 5.25 22.20 -9.25
C ARG A 353 3.78 22.14 -9.71
N ASN A 354 2.82 22.35 -8.82
CA ASN A 354 1.38 22.19 -9.08
C ASN A 354 1.03 20.82 -9.69
N MET A 355 1.63 19.76 -9.14
CA MET A 355 1.40 18.37 -9.54
C MET A 355 0.58 17.63 -8.48
N VAL A 356 -0.18 16.64 -8.90
CA VAL A 356 -0.89 15.72 -8.00
C VAL A 356 0.09 14.66 -7.48
N PHE A 357 0.18 14.50 -6.17
CA PHE A 357 0.84 13.34 -5.56
C PHE A 357 -0.21 12.37 -5.02
N ILE A 358 -0.12 11.12 -5.45
CA ILE A 358 -0.98 10.02 -5.01
C ILE A 358 -0.12 8.96 -4.32
N PRO A 359 0.12 9.04 -3.00
CA PRO A 359 0.84 7.97 -2.30
C PRO A 359 0.06 6.65 -2.41
N SER A 360 0.80 5.57 -2.62
CA SER A 360 0.25 4.21 -2.69
C SER A 360 0.53 3.46 -1.39
N VAL A 361 -0.51 2.87 -0.79
CA VAL A 361 -0.41 2.15 0.48
C VAL A 361 -0.80 0.68 0.32
N GLY A 362 -0.08 -0.22 0.99
CA GLY A 362 -0.38 -1.64 0.96
C GLY A 362 -0.27 -2.33 2.33
N PRO A 363 -0.96 -3.46 2.53
CA PRO A 363 -1.06 -4.11 3.82
C PRO A 363 0.20 -4.87 4.25
N GLY A 364 1.11 -5.12 3.31
CA GLY A 364 2.35 -5.86 3.43
C GLY A 364 2.80 -6.30 2.03
N TYR A 365 3.86 -7.11 1.96
CA TYR A 365 4.38 -7.63 0.69
C TYR A 365 5.04 -8.98 0.90
N ILE A 366 4.73 -9.95 0.03
CA ILE A 366 5.42 -11.23 -0.06
C ILE A 366 5.06 -11.91 -1.38
N ASP A 367 6.07 -12.14 -2.23
CA ASP A 367 5.90 -12.70 -3.57
C ASP A 367 6.69 -14.01 -3.79
N THR A 368 7.20 -14.61 -2.72
CA THR A 368 8.12 -15.76 -2.79
C THR A 368 7.53 -17.02 -3.44
N ARG A 369 6.20 -17.08 -3.62
CA ARG A 369 5.55 -18.13 -4.40
C ARG A 369 5.69 -17.93 -5.91
N VAL A 370 5.95 -16.72 -6.39
CA VAL A 370 6.26 -16.47 -7.82
C VAL A 370 7.70 -16.03 -8.03
N ARG A 371 8.35 -15.39 -7.05
CA ARG A 371 9.76 -14.96 -7.08
C ARG A 371 10.47 -15.44 -5.83
N ALA A 372 10.80 -16.73 -5.79
CA ALA A 372 11.37 -17.37 -4.60
C ALA A 372 12.65 -16.69 -4.08
N TRP A 373 13.42 -16.06 -4.97
CA TRP A 373 14.64 -15.30 -4.66
C TRP A 373 14.41 -13.91 -4.06
N ASN A 374 13.17 -13.41 -4.02
CA ASN A 374 12.86 -12.02 -3.67
C ASN A 374 12.54 -11.80 -2.17
N GLY A 375 12.93 -12.73 -1.30
CA GLY A 375 12.63 -12.70 0.13
C GLY A 375 13.11 -11.43 0.87
N ARG A 376 14.09 -10.70 0.32
CA ARG A 376 14.59 -9.44 0.88
C ARG A 376 13.56 -8.31 0.95
N ASN A 377 12.52 -8.37 0.10
CA ASN A 377 11.49 -7.33 0.00
C ASN A 377 10.24 -7.65 0.83
N ILE A 378 10.26 -8.74 1.61
CA ILE A 378 9.12 -9.13 2.44
C ILE A 378 8.85 -8.08 3.51
N HIS A 379 7.59 -7.67 3.61
CA HIS A 379 7.07 -6.92 4.75
C HIS A 379 5.88 -7.67 5.34
N ASP A 380 6.09 -8.18 6.55
CA ASP A 380 5.04 -8.78 7.35
C ASP A 380 3.91 -7.76 7.61
N ARG A 381 2.66 -8.22 7.59
CA ARG A 381 1.51 -7.34 7.80
C ARG A 381 1.40 -6.85 9.25
N GLN A 382 2.08 -7.50 10.20
CA GLN A 382 2.17 -7.19 11.63
C GLN A 382 0.80 -6.98 12.27
N ASP A 383 -0.14 -7.90 12.02
CA ASP A 383 -1.54 -7.82 12.44
C ASP A 383 -2.20 -6.47 12.05
N GLY A 384 -1.81 -5.93 10.89
CA GLY A 384 -2.30 -4.65 10.35
C GLY A 384 -1.48 -3.42 10.73
N ASN A 385 -0.50 -3.51 11.65
CA ASN A 385 0.30 -2.37 12.07
C ASN A 385 1.18 -1.80 10.94
N TYR A 386 1.66 -2.65 10.03
CA TYR A 386 2.36 -2.21 8.83
C TYR A 386 1.47 -1.29 7.99
N TYR A 387 0.25 -1.74 7.69
CA TYR A 387 -0.72 -0.99 6.90
C TYR A 387 -1.13 0.33 7.56
N ILE A 388 -1.36 0.29 8.88
CA ILE A 388 -1.70 1.47 9.69
C ILE A 388 -0.62 2.54 9.58
N SER A 389 0.66 2.15 9.62
CA SER A 389 1.79 3.07 9.52
C SER A 389 1.80 3.78 8.16
N TYR A 390 1.57 3.03 7.08
CA TYR A 390 1.44 3.57 5.72
C TYR A 390 0.25 4.54 5.57
N LEU A 391 -0.93 4.14 6.06
CA LEU A 391 -2.14 4.96 6.01
C LEU A 391 -1.97 6.27 6.79
N ARG A 392 -1.32 6.22 7.96
CA ARG A 392 -1.00 7.43 8.75
C ARG A 392 -0.01 8.33 8.03
N ALA A 393 1.06 7.77 7.47
CA ALA A 393 2.03 8.55 6.72
C ALA A 393 1.39 9.28 5.52
N ALA A 394 0.44 8.65 4.82
CA ALA A 394 -0.31 9.29 3.74
C ALA A 394 -1.21 10.44 4.24
N LEU A 395 -1.87 10.27 5.38
CA LEU A 395 -2.65 11.34 6.01
C LEU A 395 -1.77 12.51 6.47
N ASP A 396 -0.62 12.22 7.07
CA ASP A 396 0.31 13.22 7.63
C ASP A 396 0.90 14.16 6.57
N VAL A 397 1.02 13.70 5.32
CA VAL A 397 1.47 14.56 4.21
C VAL A 397 0.33 15.40 3.61
N GLY A 398 -0.93 15.17 4.01
CA GLY A 398 -2.09 15.90 3.53
C GLY A 398 -2.27 15.76 2.01
N CYS A 399 -2.30 14.52 1.53
CA CYS A 399 -2.59 14.21 0.14
C CYS A 399 -4.10 14.33 -0.16
N SER A 400 -4.43 14.81 -1.36
CA SER A 400 -5.83 14.91 -1.82
C SER A 400 -6.37 13.59 -2.34
N PHE A 401 -5.48 12.70 -2.78
CA PHE A 401 -5.77 11.37 -3.29
C PHE A 401 -4.93 10.32 -2.57
N LEU A 402 -5.42 9.09 -2.58
CA LEU A 402 -4.70 7.91 -2.10
C LEU A 402 -4.92 6.78 -3.09
N SER A 403 -3.89 5.95 -3.32
CA SER A 403 -4.11 4.65 -3.95
C SER A 403 -3.81 3.49 -3.00
N VAL A 404 -4.57 2.41 -3.10
CA VAL A 404 -4.38 1.18 -2.33
C VAL A 404 -3.81 0.10 -3.26
N THR A 405 -2.62 -0.39 -2.91
CA THR A 405 -1.93 -1.51 -3.53
C THR A 405 -2.04 -2.71 -2.58
N SER A 406 -3.02 -3.58 -2.75
CA SER A 406 -3.98 -3.69 -3.87
C SER A 406 -5.30 -4.26 -3.38
N PHE A 407 -6.32 -4.32 -4.26
CA PHE A 407 -7.48 -5.16 -3.99
C PHE A 407 -7.06 -6.63 -3.98
N ASN A 408 -6.54 -7.14 -5.10
CA ASN A 408 -6.37 -8.57 -5.34
C ASN A 408 -5.07 -8.96 -6.08
N GLU A 409 -3.96 -8.26 -5.88
CA GLU A 409 -2.65 -8.72 -6.40
C GLU A 409 -2.10 -9.86 -5.52
N TRP A 410 -2.66 -11.07 -5.72
CA TRP A 410 -2.38 -12.23 -4.88
C TRP A 410 -0.93 -12.72 -4.99
N HIS A 411 -0.29 -12.53 -6.16
CA HIS A 411 1.08 -12.97 -6.41
C HIS A 411 2.07 -12.25 -5.53
N GLU A 412 1.81 -10.99 -5.20
CA GLU A 412 2.69 -10.14 -4.39
C GLU A 412 2.27 -10.04 -2.93
N GLY A 413 1.18 -10.72 -2.54
CA GLY A 413 0.70 -10.73 -1.16
C GLY A 413 0.23 -9.35 -0.68
N THR A 414 -0.12 -8.44 -1.59
CA THR A 414 -0.52 -7.05 -1.27
C THR A 414 -2.03 -6.86 -1.19
N GLN A 415 -2.81 -7.92 -1.41
CA GLN A 415 -4.26 -7.88 -1.47
C GLN A 415 -4.92 -7.51 -0.13
N VAL A 416 -5.96 -6.68 -0.18
CA VAL A 416 -6.93 -6.47 0.91
C VAL A 416 -8.19 -7.32 0.74
N GLU A 417 -8.35 -8.00 -0.42
CA GLU A 417 -9.38 -9.01 -0.65
C GLU A 417 -9.31 -10.10 0.43
N PRO A 418 -10.45 -10.57 0.97
CA PRO A 418 -10.45 -11.55 2.05
C PRO A 418 -9.66 -12.83 1.77
N ALA A 419 -8.76 -13.18 2.70
CA ALA A 419 -8.02 -14.44 2.70
C ALA A 419 -8.48 -15.35 3.83
N ILE A 420 -8.32 -16.66 3.65
CA ILE A 420 -8.68 -17.69 4.65
C ILE A 420 -7.48 -18.57 5.02
N PRO A 421 -7.44 -19.14 6.23
CA PRO A 421 -6.49 -20.20 6.56
C PRO A 421 -6.63 -21.38 5.60
N LYS A 422 -5.50 -21.81 5.02
CA LYS A 422 -5.44 -22.96 4.13
C LYS A 422 -4.08 -23.65 4.26
N SER A 423 -4.08 -24.97 4.14
CA SER A 423 -2.87 -25.77 4.01
C SER A 423 -2.99 -26.69 2.81
N ASP A 424 -1.87 -26.90 2.14
CA ASP A 424 -1.66 -27.90 1.10
C ASP A 424 -0.76 -29.00 1.67
N SER A 425 -1.37 -30.11 2.06
CA SER A 425 -0.66 -31.24 2.66
C SER A 425 0.27 -31.93 1.68
N ALA A 426 -0.03 -31.91 0.37
CA ALA A 426 0.79 -32.57 -0.64
C ALA A 426 2.14 -31.88 -0.79
N ASN A 427 2.13 -30.54 -0.81
CA ASN A 427 3.35 -29.73 -0.90
C ASN A 427 3.89 -29.27 0.47
N LYS A 428 3.30 -29.75 1.57
CA LYS A 428 3.63 -29.36 2.95
C LYS A 428 3.67 -27.82 3.14
N TYR A 429 2.78 -27.12 2.44
CA TYR A 429 2.73 -25.66 2.45
C TYR A 429 1.56 -25.16 3.30
N SER A 430 1.83 -24.22 4.20
CA SER A 430 0.79 -23.50 4.92
C SER A 430 0.70 -22.08 4.39
N TYR A 431 -0.46 -21.70 3.86
CA TYR A 431 -0.69 -20.35 3.39
C TYR A 431 -0.73 -19.39 4.59
N LEU A 432 -0.22 -18.18 4.35
CA LEU A 432 -0.40 -17.07 5.27
C LEU A 432 -1.88 -16.70 5.33
N ASN A 433 -2.29 -16.14 6.46
CA ASN A 433 -3.67 -15.72 6.73
C ASN A 433 -3.65 -14.42 7.55
N TYR A 434 -4.84 -13.92 7.88
CA TYR A 434 -5.00 -12.64 8.58
C TYR A 434 -4.99 -12.79 10.11
N GLY A 435 -4.41 -13.89 10.62
CA GLY A 435 -4.30 -14.18 12.04
C GLY A 435 -5.65 -14.52 12.66
N LYS A 436 -5.92 -13.94 13.84
CA LYS A 436 -7.19 -14.14 14.59
C LYS A 436 -8.33 -13.26 14.06
N GLU A 437 -8.04 -12.37 13.12
CA GLU A 437 -8.99 -11.42 12.60
C GLU A 437 -9.92 -12.07 11.55
N SER A 438 -11.08 -11.45 11.31
CA SER A 438 -11.99 -11.89 10.24
C SER A 438 -11.32 -11.78 8.87
N PRO A 439 -11.71 -12.60 7.87
CA PRO A 439 -11.22 -12.46 6.49
C PRO A 439 -11.37 -11.03 5.93
N GLU A 440 -12.39 -10.28 6.34
CA GLU A 440 -12.66 -8.91 5.91
C GLU A 440 -11.84 -7.82 6.65
N PHE A 441 -10.91 -8.20 7.54
CA PHE A 441 -10.17 -7.28 8.41
C PHE A 441 -9.52 -6.11 7.65
N TYR A 442 -8.80 -6.38 6.56
CA TYR A 442 -8.13 -5.32 5.79
C TYR A 442 -9.11 -4.39 5.09
N LEU A 443 -10.29 -4.87 4.68
CA LEU A 443 -11.34 -3.99 4.13
C LEU A 443 -11.85 -3.01 5.20
N HIS A 444 -12.13 -3.49 6.41
CA HIS A 444 -12.55 -2.64 7.53
C HIS A 444 -11.46 -1.65 7.94
N LEU A 445 -10.21 -2.10 7.93
CA LEU A 445 -9.06 -1.26 8.23
C LEU A 445 -8.88 -0.16 7.18
N THR A 446 -9.01 -0.47 5.89
CA THR A 446 -9.02 0.52 4.80
C THR A 446 -10.10 1.57 5.08
N LYS A 447 -11.35 1.15 5.32
CA LYS A 447 -12.49 2.05 5.55
C LYS A 447 -12.24 3.07 6.66
N LYS A 448 -11.61 2.64 7.75
CA LYS A 448 -11.30 3.49 8.92
C LYS A 448 -10.43 4.70 8.58
N TYR A 449 -9.55 4.59 7.59
CA TYR A 449 -8.58 5.63 7.24
C TYR A 449 -8.96 6.38 5.97
N VAL A 450 -9.45 5.69 4.94
CA VAL A 450 -9.69 6.31 3.63
C VAL A 450 -10.80 7.36 3.64
N MET A 451 -11.73 7.29 4.59
CA MET A 451 -12.74 8.33 4.80
C MET A 451 -12.18 9.67 5.30
N LYS A 452 -10.92 9.70 5.73
CA LYS A 452 -10.21 10.92 6.19
C LYS A 452 -9.37 11.56 5.08
N ILE A 453 -9.25 10.91 3.92
CA ILE A 453 -8.49 11.44 2.78
C ILE A 453 -9.30 12.56 2.11
N GLY A 454 -8.65 13.68 1.82
CA GLY A 454 -9.28 14.83 1.16
C GLY A 454 -10.26 15.64 2.05
N THR A 455 -10.41 15.31 3.33
CA THR A 455 -11.26 16.08 4.27
C THR A 455 -10.54 17.28 4.89
N ALA A 456 -9.26 17.52 4.55
CA ALA A 456 -8.44 18.60 5.09
C ALA A 456 -8.67 19.97 4.41
N GLU A 457 -9.66 20.09 3.53
CA GLU A 457 -10.17 21.38 3.06
C GLU A 457 -11.51 21.70 3.77
N LYS A 458 -11.42 22.36 4.91
CA LYS A 458 -12.48 23.24 5.42
C LYS A 458 -11.89 24.60 5.71
#